data_AF-A0A0D0P587-F1
#
_entry.id   AF-A0A0D0P587-F1
#
_cell.length_a   1.000
_cell.length_b   1.000
_cell.length_c   1.000
_cell.angle_alpha   90.00
_cell.angle_beta   90.00
_cell.angle_gamma   90.00
#
_symmetry.space_group_name_H-M   'P 1'
#
loop_
_entity.id
_entity.type
_entity.pdbx_description
1 polymer ?
#
loop_
_entity_poly.entity_id
_entity_poly.type
_entity_poly.pdbx_seq_one_letter_code
_entity_poly.pdbx_strand_id
1 'polypeptide(L)'
;MTIPGFRAEAAVRLRTGAYRPRGRPRAAPADRIAPMFTQEQLDLINACEHAYDICEQSCDPLQDDFDAWQPCNTDCLQSWRICMNPDPGSQ
;
A
#
# COMPACT_ATOMS: atom_id res chain seq x y z
N MET A 1 -16.47 5.28 -29.58
CA MET A 1 -17.10 4.18 -28.81
C MET A 1 -17.20 4.66 -27.37
N THR A 2 -18.43 4.91 -26.91
CA THR A 2 -18.75 5.58 -25.65
C THR A 2 -19.05 4.52 -24.60
N ILE A 3 -18.39 4.56 -23.44
CA ILE A 3 -18.73 3.71 -22.28
C ILE A 3 -19.89 4.38 -21.54
N PRO A 4 -21.11 3.79 -21.54
CA PRO A 4 -22.20 4.34 -20.76
C PRO A 4 -22.22 3.72 -19.36
N GLY A 5 -22.36 4.58 -18.36
CA GLY A 5 -23.01 4.19 -17.12
C GLY A 5 -22.10 3.88 -15.94
N PHE A 6 -21.50 4.93 -15.36
CA PHE A 6 -21.36 5.01 -13.91
C PHE A 6 -21.75 6.42 -13.47
N ARG A 7 -23.05 6.60 -13.18
CA ARG A 7 -23.56 7.75 -12.43
C ARG A 7 -23.50 7.37 -10.94
N ALA A 8 -22.48 7.84 -10.23
CA ALA A 8 -22.52 7.85 -8.78
C ALA A 8 -23.21 9.15 -8.35
N GLU A 9 -24.55 9.12 -8.27
CA GLU A 9 -25.32 10.24 -7.71
C GLU A 9 -25.16 10.24 -6.19
N ALA A 10 -24.63 11.35 -5.65
CA ALA A 10 -24.41 11.56 -4.23
C ALA A 10 -25.75 11.53 -3.46
N ALA A 11 -26.02 10.43 -2.77
CA ALA A 11 -27.19 10.33 -1.90
C ALA A 11 -26.84 10.79 -0.48
N VAL A 12 -26.70 12.11 -0.28
CA VAL A 12 -26.89 12.71 1.05
C VAL A 12 -28.39 12.65 1.35
N ARG A 13 -28.81 11.72 2.22
CA ARG A 13 -30.10 11.80 2.89
C ARG A 13 -29.89 11.88 4.40
N LEU A 14 -29.70 13.10 4.87
CA LEU A 14 -30.01 13.44 6.26
C LEU A 14 -31.53 13.56 6.39
N ARG A 15 -32.18 12.65 7.13
CA ARG A 15 -33.44 12.97 7.79
C ARG A 15 -33.62 12.17 9.07
N THR A 16 -33.64 12.94 10.16
CA THR A 16 -33.86 12.63 11.56
C THR A 16 -35.23 11.97 11.82
N GLY A 17 -35.24 10.94 12.67
CA GLY A 17 -36.46 10.26 13.14
C GLY A 17 -36.27 9.54 14.49
N ALA A 18 -36.62 10.25 15.56
CA ALA A 18 -37.17 9.83 16.87
C ALA A 18 -36.71 8.53 17.62
N TYR A 19 -36.03 8.75 18.77
CA TYR A 19 -36.11 8.14 20.13
C TYR A 19 -36.22 6.61 20.42
N ARG A 20 -35.08 6.09 20.98
CA ARG A 20 -34.84 5.21 22.19
C ARG A 20 -35.33 3.74 22.24
N PRO A 21 -34.75 2.83 23.08
CA PRO A 21 -33.55 2.88 23.94
C PRO A 21 -32.57 1.65 23.84
N ARG A 22 -31.35 1.83 24.38
CA ARG A 22 -30.39 0.82 24.90
C ARG A 22 -30.33 -0.55 24.19
N GLY A 23 -29.81 -0.56 22.97
CA GLY A 23 -29.04 -1.72 22.51
C GLY A 23 -27.70 -1.74 23.23
N ARG A 24 -27.32 -2.87 23.84
CA ARG A 24 -25.96 -3.18 24.34
C ARG A 24 -24.90 -2.51 23.47
N PRO A 25 -23.77 -2.00 24.03
CA PRO A 25 -22.60 -1.80 23.18
C PRO A 25 -22.32 -3.15 22.55
N ARG A 26 -22.68 -3.30 21.26
CA ARG A 26 -22.14 -4.35 20.44
C ARG A 26 -20.67 -4.00 20.44
N ALA A 27 -19.88 -4.70 21.24
CA ALA A 27 -18.45 -4.70 21.11
C ALA A 27 -18.22 -4.92 19.61
N ALA A 28 -17.82 -3.85 18.92
CA ALA A 28 -17.10 -4.03 17.68
C ALA A 28 -15.99 -5.01 18.08
N PRO A 29 -15.78 -6.12 17.37
CA PRO A 29 -14.55 -6.85 17.55
C PRO A 29 -13.44 -5.84 17.27
N ALA A 30 -12.83 -5.34 18.34
CA ALA A 30 -11.57 -4.66 18.33
C ALA A 30 -10.53 -5.73 17.99
N ASP A 31 -10.60 -6.27 16.78
CA ASP A 31 -9.72 -7.38 16.38
C ASP A 31 -9.61 -7.49 14.85
N ARG A 32 -9.67 -6.34 14.17
CA ARG A 32 -8.77 -6.16 13.03
C ARG A 32 -7.66 -5.25 13.51
N ILE A 33 -6.88 -5.77 14.45
CA ILE A 33 -5.52 -5.27 14.62
C ILE A 33 -4.90 -5.57 13.26
N ALA A 34 -4.85 -4.57 12.38
CA ALA A 34 -3.95 -4.62 11.23
C ALA A 34 -2.61 -5.06 11.82
N PRO A 35 -1.93 -6.09 11.27
CA PRO A 35 -0.70 -6.57 11.85
C PRO A 35 0.19 -5.35 12.07
N MET A 36 0.34 -4.96 13.33
CA MET A 36 1.18 -3.83 13.67
C MET A 36 2.57 -4.37 13.41
N PHE A 37 3.12 -4.01 12.25
CA PHE A 37 4.50 -4.32 11.95
C PHE A 37 5.32 -3.92 13.17
N THR A 38 6.20 -4.81 13.62
CA THR A 38 7.10 -4.48 14.72
C THR A 38 7.95 -3.27 14.30
N GLN A 39 8.48 -2.51 15.26
CA GLN A 39 9.35 -1.38 14.94
C GLN A 39 10.53 -1.81 14.05
N GLU A 40 11.03 -3.04 14.26
CA GLU A 40 12.08 -3.67 13.44
C GLU A 40 11.61 -3.97 12.01
N GLN A 41 10.37 -4.41 11.82
CA GLN A 41 9.81 -4.59 10.48
C GLN A 41 9.57 -3.26 9.77
N LEU A 42 9.13 -2.23 10.49
CA LEU A 42 8.98 -0.89 9.92
C LEU A 42 10.33 -0.29 9.51
N ASP A 43 11.36 -0.49 10.34
CA ASP A 43 12.73 -0.06 10.01
C ASP A 43 13.26 -0.78 8.76
N LEU A 44 13.06 -2.11 8.68
CA LEU A 44 13.40 -2.89 7.50
C LEU A 44 12.67 -2.38 6.25
N ILE A 45 11.35 -2.17 6.32
CA ILE A 45 10.56 -1.67 5.20
C ILE A 45 11.08 -0.30 4.75
N ASN A 46 11.27 0.63 5.69
CA ASN A 46 11.77 1.96 5.36
C ASN A 46 13.17 1.91 4.73
N ALA A 47 14.06 1.05 5.22
CA ALA A 47 15.40 0.87 4.66
C ALA A 47 15.34 0.32 3.23
N CYS A 48 14.49 -0.69 2.98
CA CYS A 48 14.30 -1.27 1.66
C CYS A 48 13.67 -0.27 0.69
N GLU A 49 12.62 0.45 1.10
CA GLU A 49 11.98 1.49 0.29
C GLU A 49 12.95 2.62 -0.04
N HIS A 50 13.75 3.07 0.93
CA HIS A 50 14.77 4.09 0.67
C HIS A 50 15.84 3.62 -0.33
N ALA A 51 16.29 2.36 -0.21
CA ALA A 51 17.23 1.78 -1.17
C ALA A 51 16.63 1.66 -2.58
N TYR A 52 15.34 1.31 -2.68
CA TYR A 52 14.62 1.28 -3.94
C TYR A 52 14.52 2.67 -4.58
N ASP A 53 14.16 3.69 -3.80
CA ASP A 53 14.02 5.07 -4.27
C ASP A 53 15.36 5.62 -4.83
N ILE A 54 16.47 5.34 -4.15
CA ILE A 54 17.82 5.69 -4.65
C ILE A 54 18.14 4.98 -5.97
N CYS A 55 17.77 3.70 -6.08
CA CYS A 55 17.99 2.91 -7.28
C CYS A 55 17.13 3.43 -8.45
N GLU A 56 15.86 3.75 -8.18
CA GLU A 56 14.93 4.32 -9.17
C GLU A 56 15.43 5.69 -9.67
N GLN A 57 15.94 6.55 -8.78
CA GLN A 57 16.56 7.82 -9.15
C GLN A 57 17.78 7.64 -10.08
N SER A 58 18.50 6.52 -9.96
CA SER A 58 19.61 6.19 -10.87
C SER A 58 19.11 5.75 -12.26
N CYS A 59 17.88 5.25 -12.35
CA CYS A 59 17.21 4.87 -13.59
C CYS A 59 16.41 6.03 -14.23
N ASP A 60 16.12 7.11 -13.50
CA ASP A 60 15.43 8.32 -13.98
C ASP A 60 15.95 8.87 -15.33
N PRO A 61 17.28 8.99 -15.57
CA PRO A 61 17.80 9.46 -16.86
C PRO A 61 17.51 8.52 -18.05
N LEU A 62 17.07 7.29 -17.78
CA LEU A 62 16.69 6.31 -18.80
C LEU A 62 15.17 6.31 -19.06
N GLN A 63 14.34 7.06 -18.32
CA GLN A 63 12.87 7.01 -18.47
C GLN A 63 12.37 7.25 -19.90
N ASP A 64 13.09 8.05 -20.70
CA ASP A 64 12.77 8.30 -22.10
C ASP A 64 13.07 7.11 -23.03
N ASP A 65 13.91 6.16 -22.61
CA ASP A 65 14.27 4.94 -23.34
C ASP A 65 13.80 3.69 -22.57
N PHE A 66 12.60 3.20 -22.90
CA PHE A 66 11.99 2.09 -22.18
C PHE A 66 12.84 0.81 -22.19
N ASP A 67 13.52 0.50 -23.31
CA ASP A 67 14.38 -0.68 -23.44
C ASP A 67 15.60 -0.62 -22.50
N ALA A 68 16.13 0.58 -22.23
CA ALA A 68 17.20 0.79 -21.26
C ALA A 68 16.69 0.92 -19.81
N TRP A 69 15.54 1.56 -19.60
CA TRP A 69 14.94 1.73 -18.27
C TRP A 69 14.40 0.43 -17.69
N GLN A 70 13.74 -0.39 -18.49
CA GLN A 70 13.09 -1.63 -18.05
C GLN A 70 14.05 -2.58 -17.32
N PRO A 71 15.26 -2.89 -17.84
CA PRO A 71 16.21 -3.72 -17.11
C PRO A 71 16.75 -3.03 -15.84
N CYS A 72 16.98 -1.71 -15.88
CA CYS A 72 17.44 -0.93 -14.72
C CYS A 72 16.42 -1.00 -13.55
N ASN A 73 15.16 -0.67 -13.83
CA ASN A 73 14.10 -0.71 -12.81
C ASN A 73 13.80 -2.16 -12.35
N THR A 74 13.92 -3.14 -13.25
CA THR A 74 13.73 -4.55 -12.87
C THR A 74 14.78 -4.99 -11.84
N ASP A 75 16.04 -4.57 -12.00
CA ASP A 75 17.11 -4.88 -11.04
C ASP A 75 16.85 -4.22 -9.67
N CYS A 76 16.41 -2.96 -9.66
CA CYS A 76 15.99 -2.25 -8.44
C CYS A 76 14.85 -3.00 -7.71
N LEU A 77 13.83 -3.45 -8.45
CA LEU A 77 12.70 -4.21 -7.90
C LEU A 77 13.13 -5.57 -7.34
N GLN A 78 14.08 -6.25 -7.99
CA GLN A 78 14.60 -7.53 -7.48
C GLN A 78 15.35 -7.31 -6.17
N SER A 79 16.22 -6.30 -6.11
CA SER A 79 16.95 -5.93 -4.89
C SER A 79 16.01 -5.58 -3.74
N TRP A 80 14.94 -4.81 -4.02
CA TRP A 80 13.91 -4.50 -3.03
C TRP A 80 13.18 -5.76 -2.53
N ARG A 81 12.83 -6.70 -3.42
CA ARG A 81 12.18 -7.97 -3.02
C ARG A 81 13.07 -8.81 -2.11
N ILE A 82 14.37 -8.89 -2.41
CA ILE A 82 15.34 -9.59 -1.56
C ILE A 82 15.43 -8.91 -0.20
N CYS A 83 15.47 -7.58 -0.17
CA CYS A 83 15.50 -6.79 1.06
C CYS A 83 14.24 -6.97 1.92
N MET A 84 13.05 -7.00 1.32
CA MET A 84 11.76 -7.16 2.00
C MET A 84 11.49 -8.60 2.46
N ASN A 85 12.19 -9.58 1.90
CA ASN A 85 12.04 -10.98 2.26
C ASN A 85 13.42 -11.63 2.45
N PRO A 86 14.19 -11.18 3.47
CA PRO A 86 15.49 -11.78 3.76
C PRO A 86 15.24 -13.23 4.19
N ASP A 87 15.88 -14.17 3.51
CA ASP A 87 15.67 -15.59 3.78
C ASP A 87 16.05 -15.89 5.24
N PRO A 88 15.11 -16.38 6.07
CA PRO A 88 15.37 -16.61 7.49
C PRO A 88 16.39 -17.75 7.74
N GLY A 89 16.85 -18.44 6.68
CA GLY A 89 17.85 -19.51 6.73
C GLY A 89 19.27 -19.09 6.35
N SER A 90 19.53 -17.81 6.06
CA SER A 90 20.88 -17.31 5.73
C SER A 90 21.62 -16.82 6.99
N GLN A 91 21.89 -17.72 7.93
CA GLN A 91 22.88 -17.53 9.02
C GLN A 91 23.91 -18.67 9.00
#